data_AF-A0A8I7B7X6-F1
#
_entry.id   AF-A0A8I7B7X6-F1
#
_cell.length_a   1.000
_cell.length_b   1.000
_cell.length_c   1.000
_cell.angle_alpha   90.00
_cell.angle_beta   90.00
_cell.angle_gamma   90.00
#
_symmetry.space_group_name_H-M   'P 1'
#
loop_
_entity.id
_entity.type
_entity.pdbx_description
1 polymer ?
#
loop_
_entity_poly.entity_id
_entity_poly.type
_entity_poly.pdbx_seq_one_letter_code
_entity_poly.pdbx_strand_id
1 'polypeptide(L)'
;MCAPAEPSWLRRSLLPHLRLPVDLPVHFIGEKVVTATDFDPRQRRFRLPPYGVEHNLRPILTAEELEFANLSYEDDNATTTEEQGTTGEKRKKRRHRGGGLAVVVVDVRAGSIELGLSRGANSTTIMGPGYLGFINNCSFTVHDVVQMWAFSSDASPSNVEEIPLCIVIAKKPKPQT
;
A
#
# COMPACT_ATOMS: atom_id res chain seq x y z
N MET A 1 -12.69 -9.53 -14.73
CA MET A 1 -13.74 -8.85 -13.94
C MET A 1 -13.51 -7.35 -14.07
N CYS A 2 -14.56 -6.55 -14.24
CA CYS A 2 -14.42 -5.08 -14.27
C CYS A 2 -14.12 -4.56 -12.85
N ALA A 3 -13.27 -3.53 -12.72
CA ALA A 3 -13.00 -2.92 -11.42
C ALA A 3 -14.30 -2.28 -10.86
N PRO A 4 -14.51 -2.29 -9.53
CA PRO A 4 -15.63 -1.58 -8.92
C PRO A 4 -15.51 -0.06 -9.14
N ALA A 5 -16.53 0.71 -8.77
CA ALA A 5 -16.41 2.16 -8.73
C ALA A 5 -15.45 2.59 -7.60
N GLU A 6 -14.60 3.57 -7.88
CA GLU A 6 -13.74 4.18 -6.86
C GLU A 6 -14.56 4.82 -5.73
N PRO A 7 -14.02 4.89 -4.50
CA PRO A 7 -14.65 5.66 -3.43
C PRO A 7 -14.81 7.11 -3.86
N SER A 8 -16.03 7.67 -3.73
CA SER A 8 -16.35 9.01 -4.25
C SER A 8 -15.45 10.12 -3.72
N TRP A 9 -14.89 9.95 -2.52
CA TRP A 9 -13.98 10.90 -1.88
C TRP A 9 -12.54 10.81 -2.40
N LEU A 10 -12.16 9.73 -3.09
CA LEU A 10 -10.80 9.54 -3.62
C LEU A 10 -10.47 10.64 -4.63
N ARG A 11 -11.24 10.75 -5.72
CA ARG A 11 -11.01 11.78 -6.74
C ARG A 11 -11.44 13.18 -6.30
N ARG A 12 -12.49 13.30 -5.48
CA ARG A 12 -13.05 14.61 -5.09
C ARG A 12 -12.27 15.30 -3.97
N SER A 13 -11.57 14.54 -3.13
CA SER A 13 -10.98 15.08 -1.90
C SER A 13 -9.54 14.61 -1.70
N LEU A 14 -9.24 13.32 -1.84
CA LEU A 14 -7.89 12.81 -1.59
C LEU A 14 -6.87 13.34 -2.60
N LEU A 15 -7.10 13.12 -3.91
CA LEU A 15 -6.13 13.54 -4.94
C LEU A 15 -5.89 15.07 -4.89
N PRO A 16 -6.92 15.94 -4.82
CA PRO A 16 -6.71 17.38 -4.67
C PRO A 16 -5.95 17.76 -3.40
N HIS A 17 -6.22 17.09 -2.27
CA HIS A 17 -5.52 17.35 -1.01
C HIS A 17 -4.03 17.00 -1.10
N LEU A 18 -3.69 15.93 -1.84
CA LEU A 18 -2.31 15.54 -2.15
C LEU A 18 -1.70 16.35 -3.30
N ARG A 19 -2.42 17.32 -3.86
CA ARG A 19 -2.02 18.09 -5.06
C ARG A 19 -1.71 17.21 -6.28
N LEU A 20 -2.43 16.10 -6.39
CA LEU A 20 -2.34 15.16 -7.51
C LEU A 20 -3.41 15.44 -8.57
N PRO A 21 -3.13 15.13 -9.85
CA PRO A 21 -4.10 15.26 -10.93
C PRO A 21 -5.36 14.41 -10.66
N VAL A 22 -6.53 14.97 -10.95
CA VAL A 22 -7.82 14.27 -10.76
C VAL A 22 -7.99 13.07 -11.70
N ASP A 23 -7.24 13.04 -12.80
CA ASP A 23 -7.19 12.02 -13.84
C ASP A 23 -6.05 11.01 -13.63
N LEU A 24 -5.30 11.11 -12.51
CA LEU A 24 -4.25 10.15 -12.16
C LEU A 24 -4.81 8.71 -12.25
N PRO A 25 -4.06 7.77 -12.85
CA PRO A 25 -4.43 6.36 -12.85
C PRO A 25 -4.53 5.82 -11.42
N VAL A 26 -5.67 5.18 -11.12
CA VAL A 26 -5.92 4.54 -9.82
C VAL A 26 -6.24 3.08 -10.09
N HIS A 27 -5.48 2.20 -9.47
CA HIS A 27 -5.49 0.77 -9.75
C HIS A 27 -6.21 0.04 -8.63
N PHE A 28 -7.28 -0.68 -8.99
CA PHE A 28 -7.97 -1.55 -8.04
C PHE A 28 -7.09 -2.74 -7.70
N ILE A 29 -6.75 -2.92 -6.42
CA ILE A 29 -5.95 -4.06 -5.96
C ILE A 29 -6.87 -5.22 -5.63
N GLY A 30 -7.92 -5.01 -4.85
CA GLY A 30 -8.85 -6.08 -4.56
C GLY A 30 -9.75 -5.82 -3.37
N GLU A 31 -10.59 -6.80 -3.08
CA GLU A 31 -11.40 -6.81 -1.87
C GLU A 31 -10.81 -7.75 -0.83
N LYS A 32 -11.03 -7.44 0.43
CA LYS A 32 -10.69 -8.32 1.55
C LYS A 32 -11.72 -8.18 2.65
N VAL A 33 -12.07 -9.30 3.27
CA VAL A 33 -12.79 -9.31 4.54
C VAL A 33 -11.79 -9.00 5.65
N VAL A 34 -12.07 -7.96 6.43
CA VAL A 34 -11.25 -7.58 7.57
C VAL A 34 -11.44 -8.63 8.67
N THR A 35 -10.35 -9.17 9.20
CA THR A 35 -10.39 -10.20 10.24
C THR A 35 -9.78 -9.70 11.54
N ALA A 36 -10.00 -10.44 12.64
CA ALA A 36 -9.38 -10.12 13.93
C ALA A 36 -7.83 -10.09 13.86
N THR A 37 -7.23 -10.82 12.93
CA THR A 37 -5.76 -10.84 12.77
C THR A 37 -5.20 -9.51 12.25
N ASP A 38 -6.01 -8.70 11.57
CA ASP A 38 -5.61 -7.36 11.15
C ASP A 38 -5.48 -6.38 12.33
N PHE A 39 -6.14 -6.69 13.46
CA PHE A 39 -6.06 -5.88 14.69
C PHE A 39 -5.13 -6.50 15.75
N ASP A 40 -4.50 -7.63 15.45
CA ASP A 40 -3.68 -8.39 16.40
C ASP A 40 -2.37 -7.63 16.72
N PRO A 41 -2.16 -7.22 17.99
CA PRO A 41 -0.95 -6.52 18.41
C PRO A 41 0.34 -7.33 18.27
N ARG A 42 0.27 -8.64 18.06
CA ARG A 42 1.42 -9.51 17.80
C ARG A 42 1.79 -9.55 16.32
N GLN A 43 0.80 -9.47 15.43
CA GLN A 43 1.03 -9.55 13.99
C GLN A 43 1.28 -8.18 13.33
N ARG A 44 0.56 -7.13 13.77
CA ARG A 44 0.73 -5.73 13.35
C ARG A 44 0.89 -5.53 11.84
N ARG A 45 0.08 -6.25 11.05
CA ARG A 45 0.21 -6.27 9.59
C ARG A 45 -1.14 -6.40 8.91
N PHE A 46 -1.28 -5.73 7.78
CA PHE A 46 -2.43 -5.85 6.91
C PHE A 46 -2.04 -6.56 5.61
N ARG A 47 -2.64 -7.73 5.34
CA ARG A 47 -2.37 -8.48 4.09
C ARG A 47 -3.11 -7.90 2.90
N LEU A 48 -2.43 -7.82 1.76
CA LEU A 48 -3.01 -7.46 0.46
C LEU A 48 -3.43 -8.71 -0.35
N PRO A 49 -4.46 -8.62 -1.20
CA PRO A 49 -4.89 -9.70 -2.08
C PRO A 49 -3.80 -10.07 -3.11
N PRO A 50 -3.35 -11.35 -3.19
CA PRO A 50 -2.25 -11.76 -4.06
C PRO A 50 -2.45 -11.42 -5.54
N TYR A 51 -3.63 -11.74 -6.09
CA TYR A 51 -3.95 -11.46 -7.49
C TYR A 51 -3.83 -9.96 -7.83
N GLY A 52 -4.32 -9.11 -6.93
CA GLY A 52 -4.22 -7.66 -7.05
C GLY A 52 -2.79 -7.15 -7.02
N VAL A 53 -1.99 -7.71 -6.11
CA VAL A 53 -0.57 -7.38 -6.03
C VAL A 53 0.12 -7.74 -7.34
N GLU A 54 -0.07 -8.96 -7.83
CA GLU A 54 0.61 -9.48 -9.02
C GLU A 54 0.24 -8.74 -10.30
N HIS A 55 -1.05 -8.46 -10.51
CA HIS A 55 -1.54 -7.95 -11.79
C HIS A 55 -1.79 -6.45 -11.81
N ASN A 56 -1.96 -5.79 -10.65
CA ASN A 56 -2.35 -4.38 -10.60
C ASN A 56 -1.36 -3.50 -9.81
N LEU A 57 -0.72 -4.03 -8.76
CA LEU A 57 0.27 -3.29 -7.98
C LEU A 57 1.66 -3.36 -8.61
N ARG A 58 2.17 -4.56 -8.87
CA ARG A 58 3.53 -4.75 -9.44
C ARG A 58 3.76 -3.95 -10.72
N PRO A 59 2.82 -3.88 -11.69
CA PRO A 59 3.08 -3.16 -12.94
C PRO A 59 3.23 -1.65 -12.80
N ILE A 60 2.81 -1.05 -11.68
CA ILE A 60 2.92 0.39 -11.43
C ILE A 60 4.12 0.76 -10.57
N LEU A 61 4.91 -0.22 -10.12
CA LEU A 61 6.12 -0.02 -9.34
C LEU A 61 7.34 0.04 -10.25
N THR A 62 8.29 0.91 -9.91
CA THR A 62 9.62 0.92 -10.53
C THR A 62 10.42 -0.33 -10.13
N ALA A 63 11.50 -0.62 -10.85
CA ALA A 63 12.38 -1.74 -10.51
C ALA A 63 12.96 -1.61 -9.08
N GLU A 64 13.33 -0.40 -8.67
CA GLU A 64 13.84 -0.13 -7.31
C GLU A 64 12.75 -0.38 -6.25
N GLU A 65 11.51 0.03 -6.52
CA GLU A 65 10.39 -0.20 -5.62
C GLU A 65 10.00 -1.68 -5.51
N LEU A 66 10.08 -2.43 -6.62
CA LEU A 66 9.88 -3.87 -6.62
C LEU A 66 10.92 -4.58 -5.77
N GLU A 67 12.19 -4.20 -5.88
CA GLU A 67 13.27 -4.72 -5.03
C GLU A 67 13.00 -4.42 -3.55
N PHE A 68 12.69 -3.16 -3.21
CA PHE A 68 12.38 -2.79 -1.83
C PHE A 68 11.13 -3.49 -1.26
N ALA A 69 10.15 -3.80 -2.10
CA ALA A 69 8.95 -4.52 -1.70
C ALA A 69 9.10 -6.04 -1.68
N ASN A 70 10.26 -6.60 -2.07
CA ASN A 70 10.48 -8.03 -2.33
C ASN A 70 9.47 -8.60 -3.36
N LEU A 71 9.17 -7.83 -4.40
CA LEU A 71 8.20 -8.16 -5.45
C LEU A 71 8.85 -8.35 -6.84
N SER A 72 10.18 -8.45 -6.92
CA SER A 72 10.89 -8.83 -8.15
C SER A 72 10.48 -10.24 -8.61
N TYR A 73 10.57 -10.51 -9.92
CA TYR A 73 10.19 -11.82 -10.49
C TYR A 73 11.17 -12.96 -10.14
N GLU A 74 12.30 -12.66 -9.54
CA GLU A 74 13.44 -13.60 -9.48
C GLU A 74 13.42 -14.56 -8.29
N ASP A 75 12.51 -14.41 -7.32
CA ASP A 75 12.56 -15.14 -6.03
C ASP A 75 11.39 -16.08 -5.74
N ASP A 76 10.96 -16.89 -6.71
CA ASP A 76 10.28 -18.15 -6.37
C ASP A 76 11.30 -19.25 -5.93
N ASN A 77 12.61 -18.94 -5.86
CA ASN A 77 13.64 -19.92 -5.50
C ASN A 77 14.84 -19.43 -4.66
N ALA A 78 14.93 -18.16 -4.23
CA ALA A 78 16.00 -17.75 -3.33
C ALA A 78 15.59 -17.90 -1.87
N THR A 79 16.30 -18.81 -1.20
CA THR A 79 16.36 -18.89 0.25
C THR A 79 16.80 -17.54 0.81
N THR A 80 16.18 -17.12 1.92
CA THR A 80 16.58 -16.00 2.76
C THR A 80 18.10 -15.86 2.88
N THR A 81 18.65 -14.77 2.36
CA THR A 81 19.99 -14.30 2.73
C THR A 81 19.83 -12.94 3.41
N GLU A 82 19.86 -12.95 4.74
CA GLU A 82 20.20 -11.75 5.51
C GLU A 82 21.65 -11.38 5.16
N GLU A 83 21.88 -10.33 4.40
CA GLU A 83 23.23 -9.79 4.23
C GLU A 83 23.28 -8.29 4.52
N GLN A 84 24.01 -7.97 5.60
CA GLN A 84 24.54 -6.66 5.90
C GLN A 84 25.53 -6.23 4.80
N GLY A 85 25.30 -5.08 4.18
CA GLY A 85 26.23 -4.45 3.24
C GLY A 85 26.38 -2.96 3.53
N THR A 86 27.54 -2.58 4.05
CA THR A 86 27.94 -1.21 4.38
C THR A 86 28.40 -0.41 3.16
N THR A 87 28.09 0.90 3.18
CA THR A 87 28.82 2.03 2.59
C THR A 87 28.50 2.43 1.14
N GLY A 88 27.86 3.60 0.97
CA GLY A 88 27.72 4.29 -0.32
C GLY A 88 26.69 5.42 -0.31
N GLU A 89 27.15 6.64 -0.01
CA GLU A 89 26.57 7.93 -0.45
C GLU A 89 25.13 8.34 -0.07
N LYS A 90 25.10 9.08 1.04
CA LYS A 90 24.36 10.32 1.38
C LYS A 90 23.45 10.96 0.30
N ARG A 91 22.46 10.23 -0.22
CA ARG A 91 21.20 10.77 -0.80
C ARG A 91 20.02 9.78 -0.71
N LYS A 92 20.29 8.49 -0.45
CA LYS A 92 19.31 7.40 -0.30
C LYS A 92 18.61 7.26 1.07
N LYS A 93 18.90 8.10 2.06
CA LYS A 93 18.58 7.79 3.47
C LYS A 93 17.09 7.84 3.89
N ARG A 94 16.17 8.30 3.02
CA ARG A 94 14.73 8.37 3.35
C ARG A 94 13.96 7.07 3.08
N ARG A 95 14.43 6.20 2.18
CA ARG A 95 13.73 4.94 1.80
C ARG A 95 14.14 3.71 2.63
N HIS A 96 15.18 3.82 3.46
CA HIS A 96 15.80 2.69 4.18
C HIS A 96 15.50 2.67 5.70
N ARG A 97 14.23 2.49 6.10
CA ARG A 97 13.92 2.07 7.48
C ARG A 97 13.36 0.65 7.52
N GLY A 98 14.21 -0.33 7.18
CA GLY A 98 14.21 -1.68 7.78
C GLY A 98 12.94 -2.54 7.73
N GLY A 99 12.06 -2.40 6.74
CA GLY A 99 10.81 -3.19 6.70
C GLY A 99 10.02 -3.25 5.40
N GLY A 100 10.61 -2.86 4.25
CA GLY A 100 9.95 -2.87 2.94
C GLY A 100 9.94 -1.51 2.25
N LEU A 101 9.25 -1.43 1.11
CA LEU A 101 8.97 -0.19 0.36
C LEU A 101 8.12 0.76 1.21
N ALA A 102 8.55 2.00 1.40
CA ALA A 102 7.76 3.01 2.10
C ALA A 102 6.53 3.40 1.27
N VAL A 103 5.35 3.29 1.87
CA VAL A 103 4.05 3.59 1.25
C VAL A 103 3.20 4.46 2.16
N VAL A 104 2.38 5.32 1.58
CA VAL A 104 1.37 6.07 2.32
C VAL A 104 0.05 5.31 2.30
N VAL A 105 -0.41 4.85 3.47
CA VAL A 105 -1.70 4.19 3.62
C VAL A 105 -2.76 5.20 4.03
N VAL A 106 -3.91 5.17 3.38
CA VAL A 106 -4.99 6.15 3.58
C VAL A 106 -6.31 5.46 3.89
N ASP A 107 -7.02 5.95 4.89
CA ASP A 107 -8.43 5.67 5.17
C ASP A 107 -9.17 6.98 5.44
N VAL A 108 -10.44 7.06 5.04
CA VAL A 108 -11.24 8.29 5.12
C VAL A 108 -11.40 8.83 6.55
N ARG A 109 -11.37 7.96 7.56
CA ARG A 109 -11.51 8.32 8.98
C ARG A 109 -10.16 8.43 9.66
N ALA A 110 -9.26 7.48 9.44
CA ALA A 110 -7.95 7.46 10.10
C ALA A 110 -6.95 8.50 9.55
N GLY A 111 -7.22 9.07 8.37
CA GLY A 111 -6.29 9.93 7.66
C GLY A 111 -5.23 9.10 6.93
N SER A 112 -3.98 9.52 6.99
CA SER A 112 -2.86 8.84 6.33
C SER A 112 -1.71 8.52 7.29
N ILE A 113 -0.97 7.46 6.97
CA ILE A 113 0.23 7.04 7.69
C ILE A 113 1.27 6.46 6.72
N GLU A 114 2.55 6.66 7.01
CA GLU A 114 3.63 5.98 6.30
C GLU A 114 3.89 4.60 6.93
N LEU A 115 3.86 3.55 6.12
CA LEU A 115 4.13 2.16 6.52
C LEU A 115 5.04 1.48 5.48
N GLY A 116 5.59 0.32 5.83
CA GLY A 116 6.38 -0.52 4.93
C GLY A 116 5.50 -1.56 4.23
N LEU A 117 5.61 -1.65 2.90
CA LEU A 117 5.07 -2.69 2.05
C LEU A 117 6.19 -3.71 1.76
N SER A 118 5.97 -4.97 2.12
CA SER A 118 6.91 -6.05 1.81
C SER A 118 6.19 -7.37 1.57
N ARG A 119 6.72 -8.18 0.66
CA ARG A 119 6.36 -9.58 0.50
C ARG A 119 7.23 -10.44 1.43
N GLY A 120 6.55 -11.20 2.30
CA GLY A 120 7.13 -12.34 2.99
C GLY A 120 6.73 -13.66 2.32
N ALA A 121 7.16 -14.79 2.90
CA ALA A 121 6.99 -16.13 2.32
C ALA A 121 5.58 -16.46 1.78
N ASN A 122 4.52 -15.98 2.46
CA ASN A 122 3.14 -16.37 2.15
C ASN A 122 2.23 -15.22 1.72
N SER A 123 2.68 -13.96 1.83
CA SER A 123 1.81 -12.82 1.57
C SER A 123 2.57 -11.50 1.48
N THR A 124 2.03 -10.59 0.68
CA THR A 124 2.38 -9.17 0.71
C THR A 124 1.62 -8.46 1.82
N THR A 125 2.33 -7.73 2.66
CA THR A 125 1.75 -7.07 3.83
C THR A 125 2.22 -5.63 3.96
N ILE A 126 1.35 -4.81 4.56
CA ILE A 126 1.69 -3.48 5.03
C ILE A 126 1.84 -3.50 6.53
N MET A 127 2.96 -3.00 7.04
CA MET A 127 3.32 -3.02 8.47
C MET A 127 4.27 -1.88 8.82
N GLY A 128 4.32 -1.51 10.11
CA GLY A 128 5.25 -0.48 10.56
C GLY A 128 4.82 0.20 11.86
N PRO A 129 5.64 1.13 12.37
CA PRO A 129 5.29 1.95 13.53
C PRO A 129 3.95 2.67 13.32
N GLY A 130 3.13 2.74 14.36
CA GLY A 130 1.82 3.41 14.30
C GLY A 130 0.70 2.59 13.63
N TYR A 131 1.00 1.42 13.04
CA TYR A 131 0.01 0.56 12.40
C TYR A 131 -1.23 0.30 13.27
N LEU A 132 -1.04 -0.11 14.53
CA LEU A 132 -2.16 -0.41 15.43
C LEU A 132 -3.02 0.82 15.73
N GLY A 133 -2.41 2.00 15.86
CA GLY A 133 -3.16 3.24 16.06
C GLY A 133 -3.99 3.58 14.81
N PHE A 134 -3.39 3.43 13.64
CA PHE A 134 -4.06 3.65 12.36
C PHE A 134 -5.24 2.69 12.14
N ILE A 135 -5.00 1.38 12.21
CA ILE A 135 -6.03 0.37 11.90
C ILE A 135 -7.23 0.45 12.86
N ASN A 136 -6.99 0.75 14.14
CA ASN A 136 -8.06 0.93 15.14
C ASN A 136 -8.91 2.19 14.90
N ASN A 137 -8.39 3.16 14.16
CA ASN A 137 -9.08 4.41 13.82
C ASN A 137 -9.72 4.39 12.42
N CYS A 138 -9.52 3.31 11.65
CA CYS A 138 -10.08 3.18 10.31
C CYS A 138 -11.61 3.20 10.31
N SER A 139 -12.18 3.48 9.13
CA SER A 139 -13.63 3.53 8.90
C SER A 139 -14.35 2.17 8.95
N PHE A 140 -13.61 1.08 9.17
CA PHE A 140 -14.08 -0.30 9.12
C PHE A 140 -13.70 -1.08 10.38
N THR A 141 -14.44 -2.15 10.64
CA THR A 141 -14.19 -3.09 11.74
C THR A 141 -14.07 -4.52 11.22
N VAL A 142 -13.79 -5.48 12.10
CA VAL A 142 -13.83 -6.91 11.78
C VAL A 142 -15.17 -7.26 11.09
N HIS A 143 -15.09 -8.14 10.09
CA HIS A 143 -16.17 -8.58 9.19
C HIS A 143 -16.63 -7.59 8.13
N ASP A 144 -16.16 -6.34 8.12
CA ASP A 144 -16.38 -5.47 6.98
C ASP A 144 -15.58 -5.96 5.77
N VAL A 145 -16.12 -5.71 4.58
CA VAL A 145 -15.37 -5.85 3.32
C VAL A 145 -14.74 -4.50 3.02
N VAL A 146 -13.44 -4.49 2.75
CA VAL A 146 -12.70 -3.30 2.28
C VAL A 146 -12.22 -3.49 0.86
N GLN A 147 -12.17 -2.40 0.12
CA GLN A 147 -11.59 -2.27 -1.20
C GLN A 147 -10.24 -1.56 -1.08
N MET A 148 -9.24 -2.11 -1.76
CA MET A 148 -7.90 -1.54 -1.80
C MET A 148 -7.61 -0.96 -3.18
N TRP A 149 -7.00 0.22 -3.19
CA TRP A 149 -6.62 0.93 -4.39
C TRP A 149 -5.18 1.42 -4.27
N ALA A 150 -4.47 1.51 -5.38
CA ALA A 150 -3.11 2.02 -5.41
C ALA A 150 -2.90 3.04 -6.53
N PHE A 151 -2.06 4.03 -6.29
CA PHE A 151 -1.59 4.99 -7.29
C PHE A 151 -0.23 5.55 -6.88
N SER A 152 0.58 5.94 -7.86
CA SER A 152 1.87 6.60 -7.69
C SER A 152 1.93 7.89 -8.52
N SER A 153 2.79 8.82 -8.12
CA SER A 153 2.92 10.12 -8.80
C SER A 153 3.92 10.14 -9.96
N ASP A 154 4.60 9.02 -10.22
CA ASP A 154 5.68 8.89 -11.21
C ASP A 154 5.25 9.16 -12.67
N ALA A 155 3.95 9.33 -12.91
CA ALA A 155 3.42 9.77 -14.20
C ALA A 155 3.53 11.29 -14.44
N SER A 156 3.95 12.10 -13.45
CA SER A 156 4.02 13.56 -13.60
C SER A 156 5.37 14.01 -14.19
N PRO A 157 5.39 14.73 -15.32
CA PRO A 157 6.62 15.30 -15.85
C PRO A 157 7.18 16.36 -14.88
N SER A 158 8.30 16.03 -14.25
CA SER A 158 9.32 16.91 -13.64
C SER A 158 8.82 18.15 -12.87
N ASN A 159 9.05 18.14 -11.54
CA ASN A 159 9.08 19.26 -10.56
C ASN A 159 8.05 19.20 -9.42
N VAL A 160 7.29 18.11 -9.27
CA VAL A 160 6.47 17.87 -8.07
C VAL A 160 7.25 16.92 -7.15
N GLU A 161 7.27 17.22 -5.86
CA GLU A 161 7.83 16.34 -4.82
C GLU A 161 7.24 14.93 -5.02
N GLU A 162 8.09 13.94 -5.33
CA GLU A 162 7.67 12.56 -5.59
C GLU A 162 6.83 12.06 -4.40
N ILE A 163 5.53 11.88 -4.62
CA ILE A 163 4.65 11.28 -3.64
C ILE A 163 4.89 9.76 -3.71
N PRO A 164 5.27 9.13 -2.59
CA PRO A 164 5.46 7.69 -2.55
C PRO A 164 4.16 6.97 -2.91
N LEU A 165 4.27 5.71 -3.33
CA LEU A 165 3.12 4.84 -3.58
C LEU A 165 2.06 4.98 -2.49
N CYS A 166 0.85 5.34 -2.90
CA CYS A 166 -0.30 5.49 -2.02
C CYS A 166 -1.19 4.25 -2.10
N ILE A 167 -1.58 3.71 -0.95
CA ILE A 167 -2.53 2.61 -0.83
C ILE A 167 -3.75 3.08 -0.05
N VAL A 168 -4.90 3.12 -0.71
CA VAL A 168 -6.18 3.47 -0.08
C VAL A 168 -6.87 2.20 0.39
N ILE A 169 -7.31 2.18 1.65
CA ILE A 169 -8.18 1.14 2.20
C ILE A 169 -9.54 1.77 2.49
N ALA A 170 -10.55 1.39 1.73
CA ALA A 170 -11.89 1.96 1.83
C ALA A 170 -12.91 0.88 2.19
N LYS A 171 -13.76 1.15 3.18
CA LYS A 171 -14.91 0.28 3.46
C LYS A 171 -15.82 0.20 2.23
N LYS A 172 -16.16 -1.02 1.81
CA LYS A 172 -17.12 -1.27 0.74
C LYS A 172 -18.51 -0.82 1.22
N PRO A 173 -19.26 -0.02 0.45
CA PRO A 173 -20.63 0.33 0.79
C PRO A 173 -21.48 -0.95 0.91
N LYS A 174 -22.31 -1.03 1.95
CA LYS A 174 -23.34 -2.06 1.99
C LYS A 174 -24.39 -1.71 0.93
N PRO A 175 -24.89 -2.68 0.14
CA PRO A 175 -26.04 -2.43 -0.71
C PRO A 175 -27.19 -1.94 0.18
N GLN A 176 -27.77 -0.79 -0.15
CA GLN A 176 -29.00 -0.34 0.50
C GLN A 176 -30.05 -1.40 0.22
N THR A 177 -30.57 -2.00 1.28
CA THR A 177 -31.61 -3.03 1.23
C THR A 177 -32.97 -2.36 1.23
#